data_AF-A0A9E7AQK9-F1
#
_entry.id   AF-A0A9E7AQK9-F1
#
_cell.length_a   1.000
_cell.length_b   1.000
_cell.length_c   1.000
_cell.angle_alpha   90.00
_cell.angle_beta   90.00
_cell.angle_gamma   90.00
#
_symmetry.space_group_name_H-M   'P 1'
#
loop_
_entity.id
_entity.type
_entity.pdbx_description
1 polymer ?
#
loop_
_entity_poly.entity_id
_entity_poly.type
_entity_poly.pdbx_seq_one_letter_code
_entity_poly.pdbx_strand_id
1 'polypeptide(L)'
;MSVDGLETVGSKHRAFNWLGLVAFTLLMLAASFSHGAVFGDWSGYIAAMGGTLLAVVVTGVAYALGLRRLETILALVIAYLLGGALALPNLASAKVFPSLQMVQTLVLGAVTSWRDLLTLAPPANAYAGITVVPYLSAMVCAGLGASIVLRHQRGQLWALLPAGLMFALGALFGGFEAPYGRDSALVGVLVALAWAAWAVNKRHGRGQRGLIALGAGRLRRRARLGTLLMLACAMAAGAVLGPQVTGANNREVLRSYVTPPLNIAEYQAPLTRLHYWVDTQKDTTLFTVSGLQNGERIRVATMDAYDGNVMRVGTSDNGEGFKRVGAQVDTRVLPKGAKTHNLTFTMVDYQGNWLPGGGQVRSFTPHKGQGLTQDLFYSANLGALLSTRTLVKGDSYSVNVVSSAYLFGCSAI
;
A
#
# COMPACT_ATOMS: atom_id res chain seq x y z
N MET A 1 51.50 46.77 -30.87
CA MET A 1 51.31 45.42 -30.32
C MET A 1 51.11 45.56 -28.82
N SER A 2 49.87 45.47 -28.34
CA SER A 2 49.57 45.22 -26.92
C SER A 2 48.57 44.08 -26.91
N VAL A 3 48.97 42.96 -26.30
CA VAL A 3 48.15 41.76 -26.17
C VAL A 3 47.65 41.73 -24.75
N ASP A 4 46.55 42.43 -24.47
CA ASP A 4 45.82 42.32 -23.21
C ASP A 4 44.68 41.32 -23.40
N GLY A 5 45.06 40.05 -23.41
CA GLY A 5 44.15 38.93 -23.27
C GLY A 5 44.45 38.24 -21.96
N LEU A 6 43.48 38.24 -21.05
CA LEU A 6 43.15 37.15 -20.13
C LEU A 6 41.92 37.60 -19.31
N GLU A 7 40.76 37.58 -19.97
CA GLU A 7 39.50 37.48 -19.23
C GLU A 7 39.55 36.19 -18.41
N THR A 8 39.72 36.33 -17.10
CA THR A 8 39.51 35.23 -16.17
C THR A 8 38.05 34.83 -16.26
N VAL A 9 37.76 33.78 -17.03
CA VAL A 9 36.45 33.11 -17.07
C VAL A 9 36.21 32.54 -15.68
N GLY A 10 35.63 33.36 -14.79
CA GLY A 10 35.23 32.97 -13.46
C GLY A 10 34.33 31.75 -13.57
N SER A 11 34.77 30.62 -13.03
CA SER A 11 33.95 29.41 -13.00
C SER A 11 32.63 29.78 -12.32
N LYS A 12 31.51 29.73 -13.06
CA LYS A 12 30.17 29.86 -12.48
C LYS A 12 29.99 28.67 -11.55
N HIS A 13 30.38 28.81 -10.28
CA HIS A 13 30.05 27.86 -9.24
C HIS A 13 28.53 27.72 -9.22
N ARG A 14 28.04 26.56 -9.68
CA ARG A 14 26.61 26.23 -9.65
C ARG A 14 26.20 26.19 -8.19
N ALA A 15 25.48 27.21 -7.71
CA ALA A 15 25.01 27.24 -6.33
C ALA A 15 24.16 26.00 -6.03
N PHE A 16 24.70 25.05 -5.27
CA PHE A 16 24.02 23.79 -4.98
C PHE A 16 22.90 24.02 -3.96
N ASN A 17 21.66 23.68 -4.31
CA ASN A 17 20.48 23.97 -3.49
C ASN A 17 20.24 22.87 -2.45
N TRP A 18 21.15 22.72 -1.49
CA TRP A 18 21.13 21.62 -0.51
C TRP A 18 19.83 21.57 0.31
N LEU A 19 19.34 22.73 0.77
CA LEU A 19 18.10 22.83 1.54
C LEU A 19 16.87 22.38 0.75
N GLY A 20 16.79 22.72 -0.54
CA GLY A 20 15.69 22.27 -1.39
C GLY A 20 15.74 20.76 -1.64
N LEU A 21 16.95 20.22 -1.82
CA LEU A 21 17.15 18.78 -2.03
C LEU A 21 16.79 17.98 -0.77
N VAL A 22 17.19 18.44 0.42
CA VAL A 22 16.84 17.80 1.69
C VAL A 22 15.33 17.82 1.92
N ALA A 23 14.68 18.97 1.73
CA ALA A 23 13.22 19.08 1.89
C ALA A 23 12.48 18.14 0.92
N PHE A 24 12.91 18.09 -0.35
CA PHE A 24 12.35 17.17 -1.33
C PHE A 24 12.61 15.69 -0.97
N THR A 25 13.78 15.38 -0.43
CA THR A 25 14.12 14.01 -0.01
C THR A 25 13.24 13.56 1.15
N LEU A 26 13.02 14.41 2.16
CA LEU A 26 12.10 14.13 3.26
C LEU A 26 10.67 13.92 2.77
N LEU A 27 10.22 14.71 1.80
CA LEU A 27 8.92 14.55 1.16
C LEU A 27 8.80 13.19 0.43
N MET A 28 9.84 12.78 -0.31
CA MET A 28 9.87 11.48 -0.99
C MET A 28 9.93 10.30 -0.03
N LEU A 29 10.67 10.44 1.08
CA LEU A 29 10.72 9.41 2.13
C LEU A 29 9.34 9.25 2.77
N ALA A 30 8.63 10.34 3.07
CA ALA A 30 7.25 10.27 3.51
C ALA A 30 6.36 9.55 2.48
N ALA A 31 6.46 9.89 1.20
CA ALA A 31 5.73 9.20 0.12
C ALA A 31 6.10 7.71 -0.03
N SER A 32 7.31 7.30 0.38
CA SER A 32 7.73 5.90 0.33
C SER A 32 6.98 5.04 1.34
N PHE A 33 6.57 5.61 2.48
CA PHE A 33 5.81 4.89 3.51
C PHE A 33 4.41 4.47 3.05
N SER A 34 3.82 5.12 2.05
CA SER A 34 2.50 4.74 1.54
C SER A 34 2.52 3.44 0.72
N HIS A 35 3.69 2.94 0.32
CA HIS A 35 3.83 1.78 -0.58
C HIS A 35 4.03 0.44 0.13
N GLY A 36 4.41 0.42 1.41
CA GLY A 36 4.83 -0.81 2.07
C GLY A 36 3.70 -1.73 2.56
N ALA A 37 2.52 -1.18 2.87
CA ALA A 37 1.45 -1.94 3.53
C ALA A 37 0.89 -3.14 2.72
N VAL A 38 1.05 -3.16 1.40
CA VAL A 38 0.58 -4.23 0.50
C VAL A 38 1.36 -5.53 0.70
N PHE A 39 2.63 -5.41 1.08
CA PHE A 39 3.59 -6.51 1.07
C PHE A 39 3.49 -7.35 2.35
N GLY A 40 2.85 -6.84 3.40
CA GLY A 40 2.74 -7.51 4.70
C GLY A 40 4.05 -7.57 5.50
N ASP A 41 5.16 -7.10 4.93
CA ASP A 41 6.50 -7.07 5.51
C ASP A 41 7.23 -5.75 5.22
N TRP A 42 8.51 -5.65 5.61
CA TRP A 42 9.33 -4.46 5.40
C TRP A 42 9.86 -4.29 3.96
N SER A 43 9.68 -5.28 3.08
CA SER A 43 10.33 -5.30 1.76
C SER A 43 9.88 -4.14 0.86
N GLY A 44 8.59 -3.83 0.84
CA GLY A 44 8.04 -2.71 0.06
C GLY A 44 8.54 -1.34 0.55
N TYR A 45 8.73 -1.17 1.85
CA TYR A 45 9.27 0.06 2.43
C TYR A 45 10.75 0.24 2.07
N ILE A 46 11.54 -0.83 2.21
CA ILE A 46 12.98 -0.83 1.88
C ILE A 46 13.17 -0.55 0.38
N ALA A 47 12.37 -1.18 -0.48
CA ALA A 47 12.41 -0.96 -1.92
C ALA A 47 12.10 0.51 -2.27
N ALA A 48 11.03 1.09 -1.74
CA ALA A 48 10.65 2.47 -2.03
C ALA A 48 11.67 3.50 -1.47
N MET A 49 12.09 3.32 -0.20
CA MET A 49 13.06 4.22 0.43
C MET A 49 14.45 4.08 -0.21
N GLY A 50 14.86 2.86 -0.51
CA GLY A 50 16.13 2.56 -1.19
C GLY A 50 16.17 3.18 -2.59
N GLY A 51 15.11 3.01 -3.39
CA GLY A 51 14.99 3.64 -4.71
C GLY A 51 15.01 5.17 -4.64
N THR A 52 14.32 5.76 -3.66
CA THR A 52 14.32 7.21 -3.40
C THR A 52 15.73 7.72 -3.12
N LEU A 53 16.41 7.13 -2.12
CA LEU A 53 17.74 7.58 -1.71
C LEU A 53 18.76 7.40 -2.83
N LEU A 54 18.72 6.27 -3.52
CA LEU A 54 19.61 6.00 -4.64
C LEU A 54 19.44 7.01 -5.77
N ALA A 55 18.19 7.30 -6.16
CA ALA A 55 17.92 8.29 -7.21
C ALA A 55 18.39 9.70 -6.83
N VAL A 56 18.16 10.13 -5.58
CA VAL A 56 18.60 11.44 -5.08
C VAL A 56 20.14 11.54 -5.11
N VAL A 57 20.84 10.51 -4.61
CA VAL A 57 22.31 10.47 -4.60
C VAL A 57 22.85 10.50 -6.02
N VAL A 58 22.38 9.63 -6.90
CA VAL A 58 22.84 9.54 -8.30
C VAL A 58 22.58 10.85 -9.04
N THR A 59 21.41 11.45 -8.85
CA THR A 59 21.07 12.74 -9.49
C THR A 59 21.92 13.89 -8.93
N GLY A 60 22.19 13.88 -7.62
CA GLY A 60 23.06 14.86 -6.96
C GLY A 60 24.51 14.77 -7.45
N VAL A 61 25.06 13.55 -7.53
CA VAL A 61 26.40 13.27 -8.06
C VAL A 61 26.48 13.65 -9.54
N ALA A 62 25.51 13.23 -10.36
CA ALA A 62 25.45 13.59 -11.77
C ALA A 62 25.41 15.12 -11.99
N TYR A 63 24.68 15.84 -11.14
CA TYR A 63 24.63 17.29 -11.17
C TYR A 63 25.97 17.93 -10.75
N ALA A 64 26.62 17.40 -9.71
CA ALA A 64 27.93 17.85 -9.23
C ALA A 64 29.03 17.63 -10.28
N LEU A 65 29.01 16.49 -10.96
CA LEU A 65 29.90 16.15 -12.09
C LEU A 65 29.58 16.93 -13.38
N GLY A 66 28.53 17.75 -13.38
CA GLY A 66 28.19 18.58 -14.52
C GLY A 66 27.46 17.86 -15.66
N LEU A 67 27.05 16.61 -15.47
CA LEU A 67 26.46 15.75 -16.51
C LEU A 67 25.22 16.37 -17.17
N ARG A 68 25.04 16.08 -18.46
CA ARG A 68 23.86 16.46 -19.23
C ARG A 68 22.64 15.63 -18.81
N ARG A 69 21.44 16.02 -19.30
CA ARG A 69 20.19 15.35 -18.92
C ARG A 69 20.17 13.88 -19.33
N LEU A 70 20.63 13.58 -20.55
CA LEU A 70 20.71 12.20 -21.06
C LEU A 70 21.70 11.34 -20.25
N GLU A 71 22.85 11.89 -19.91
CA GLU A 71 23.85 11.20 -19.06
C GLU A 71 23.30 10.92 -17.64
N THR A 72 22.48 11.83 -17.10
CA THR A 72 21.81 11.59 -15.80
C THR A 72 20.77 10.49 -15.90
N ILE A 73 20.00 10.44 -17.00
CA ILE A 73 19.05 9.35 -17.25
C ILE A 73 19.81 8.02 -17.35
N LEU A 74 20.91 7.99 -18.10
CA LEU A 74 21.74 6.79 -18.22
C LEU A 74 22.31 6.36 -16.85
N ALA A 75 22.79 7.30 -16.05
CA ALA A 75 23.28 7.03 -14.69
C ALA A 75 22.17 6.46 -13.78
N LEU A 76 20.94 6.97 -13.88
CA LEU A 76 19.79 6.42 -13.17
C LEU A 76 19.44 5.01 -13.63
N VAL A 77 19.47 4.72 -14.94
CA VAL A 77 19.23 3.36 -15.47
C VAL A 77 20.31 2.39 -14.98
N ILE A 78 21.58 2.79 -15.00
CA ILE A 78 22.68 1.97 -14.47
C ILE A 78 22.47 1.73 -12.97
N ALA A 79 22.16 2.79 -12.21
CA ALA A 79 21.91 2.66 -10.78
C ALA A 79 20.69 1.78 -10.47
N TYR A 80 19.66 1.77 -11.34
CA TYR A 80 18.48 0.93 -11.17
C TYR A 80 18.85 -0.55 -11.25
N LEU A 81 19.71 -0.91 -12.21
CA LEU A 81 20.18 -2.28 -12.39
C LEU A 81 21.15 -2.69 -11.29
N LEU A 82 22.07 -1.82 -10.88
CA LEU A 82 23.06 -2.11 -9.84
C LEU A 82 22.45 -2.12 -8.43
N GLY A 83 21.49 -1.22 -8.17
CA GLY A 83 20.79 -1.08 -6.89
C GLY A 83 19.65 -2.05 -6.69
N GLY A 84 19.45 -2.98 -7.64
CA GLY A 84 18.39 -3.98 -7.64
C GLY A 84 18.29 -4.83 -6.37
N ALA A 85 19.39 -5.00 -5.63
CA ALA A 85 19.43 -5.70 -4.35
C ALA A 85 18.49 -5.09 -3.29
N LEU A 86 18.18 -3.78 -3.40
CA LEU A 86 17.22 -3.10 -2.52
C LEU A 86 15.77 -3.54 -2.78
N ALA A 87 15.45 -3.96 -4.01
CA ALA A 87 14.15 -4.49 -4.38
C ALA A 87 14.09 -6.02 -4.26
N LEU A 88 15.17 -6.69 -4.67
CA LEU A 88 15.23 -8.15 -4.83
C LEU A 88 16.46 -8.74 -4.10
N PRO A 89 16.51 -8.64 -2.77
CA PRO A 89 17.69 -9.09 -2.00
C PRO A 89 17.97 -10.59 -2.16
N ASN A 90 16.92 -11.39 -2.38
CA ASN A 90 17.02 -12.85 -2.54
C ASN A 90 17.68 -13.28 -3.86
N LEU A 91 17.75 -12.38 -4.85
CA LEU A 91 18.34 -12.66 -6.17
C LEU A 91 19.73 -12.05 -6.33
N ALA A 92 20.20 -11.23 -5.38
CA ALA A 92 21.52 -10.60 -5.44
C ALA A 92 22.63 -11.59 -5.04
N SER A 93 23.71 -11.66 -5.82
CA SER A 93 24.89 -12.46 -5.46
C SER A 93 25.60 -11.81 -4.26
N ALA A 94 25.86 -12.61 -3.23
CA ALA A 94 26.36 -12.13 -1.93
C ALA A 94 25.52 -10.97 -1.31
N LYS A 95 24.21 -10.92 -1.61
CA LYS A 95 23.24 -9.88 -1.16
C LYS A 95 23.50 -8.44 -1.65
N VAL A 96 24.55 -8.20 -2.43
CA VAL A 96 24.95 -6.83 -2.85
C VAL A 96 25.21 -6.74 -4.36
N PHE A 97 25.74 -7.80 -4.97
CA PHE A 97 26.12 -7.76 -6.39
C PHE A 97 24.96 -8.15 -7.31
N PRO A 98 24.86 -7.51 -8.49
CA PRO A 98 23.84 -7.84 -9.47
C PRO A 98 24.09 -9.23 -10.05
N SER A 99 23.12 -10.13 -9.91
CA SER A 99 23.09 -11.38 -10.66
C SER A 99 22.37 -11.20 -11.99
N LEU A 100 22.65 -12.06 -12.97
CA LEU A 100 21.95 -12.04 -14.26
C LEU A 100 20.43 -12.19 -14.09
N GLN A 101 20.02 -13.08 -13.18
CA GLN A 101 18.61 -13.31 -12.88
C GLN A 101 17.94 -12.07 -12.30
N MET A 102 18.62 -11.36 -11.38
CA MET A 102 18.12 -10.09 -10.82
C MET A 102 17.91 -9.02 -11.91
N VAL A 103 18.88 -8.87 -12.81
CA VAL A 103 18.79 -7.92 -13.92
C VAL A 103 17.61 -8.26 -14.83
N GLN A 104 17.44 -9.55 -15.18
CA GLN A 104 16.32 -10.00 -15.98
C GLN A 104 14.98 -9.74 -15.28
N THR A 105 14.86 -10.03 -13.98
CA THR A 105 13.64 -9.76 -13.20
C THR A 105 13.33 -8.26 -13.10
N LEU A 106 14.34 -7.40 -13.00
CA LEU A 106 14.13 -5.94 -12.99
C LEU A 106 13.62 -5.44 -14.35
N VAL A 107 14.27 -5.85 -15.43
CA VAL A 107 13.90 -5.41 -16.79
C VAL A 107 12.50 -5.89 -17.16
N LEU A 108 12.19 -7.18 -16.93
CA LEU A 108 10.85 -7.71 -17.19
C LEU A 108 9.83 -7.14 -16.20
N GLY A 109 10.19 -7.05 -14.92
CA GLY A 109 9.32 -6.54 -13.87
C GLY A 109 8.95 -5.07 -14.04
N ALA A 110 9.79 -4.26 -14.68
CA ALA A 110 9.42 -2.89 -15.06
C ALA A 110 8.17 -2.84 -15.94
N VAL A 111 7.90 -3.90 -16.72
CA VAL A 111 6.76 -4.01 -17.63
C VAL A 111 5.67 -4.94 -17.12
N THR A 112 6.00 -5.99 -16.36
CA THR A 112 4.99 -6.99 -15.92
C THR A 112 4.54 -6.78 -14.48
N SER A 113 5.41 -6.29 -13.59
CA SER A 113 5.14 -6.27 -12.15
C SER A 113 3.97 -5.36 -11.77
N TRP A 114 3.70 -4.28 -12.51
CA TRP A 114 2.55 -3.42 -12.23
C TRP A 114 1.21 -4.14 -12.50
N ARG A 115 1.14 -4.94 -13.58
CA ARG A 115 -0.04 -5.77 -13.88
C ARG A 115 -0.18 -6.87 -12.84
N ASP A 116 0.93 -7.54 -12.52
CA ASP A 116 0.91 -8.65 -11.58
C ASP A 116 0.50 -8.17 -10.18
N LEU A 117 0.98 -6.99 -9.75
CA LEU A 117 0.59 -6.34 -8.49
C LEU A 117 -0.91 -6.00 -8.44
N LEU A 118 -1.54 -5.70 -9.59
CA LEU A 118 -2.99 -5.46 -9.67
C LEU A 118 -3.82 -6.75 -9.64
N THR A 119 -3.25 -7.88 -10.05
CA THR A 119 -3.96 -9.18 -10.13
C THR A 119 -3.78 -10.08 -8.90
N LEU A 120 -2.71 -9.87 -8.12
CA LEU A 120 -2.34 -10.79 -7.04
C LEU A 120 -2.94 -10.39 -5.69
N ALA A 121 -3.46 -11.39 -4.96
CA ALA A 121 -3.99 -11.19 -3.62
C ALA A 121 -2.84 -10.95 -2.60
N PRO A 122 -3.00 -10.03 -1.64
CA PRO A 122 -2.04 -9.85 -0.55
C PRO A 122 -1.88 -11.13 0.29
N PRO A 123 -0.68 -11.40 0.84
CA PRO A 123 0.51 -10.56 0.82
C PRO A 123 1.31 -10.74 -0.49
N ALA A 124 1.66 -9.63 -1.13
CA ALA A 124 2.31 -9.64 -2.44
C ALA A 124 3.80 -10.08 -2.38
N ASN A 125 4.39 -10.14 -1.18
CA ASN A 125 5.77 -10.57 -0.96
C ASN A 125 6.01 -12.05 -1.31
N ALA A 126 4.94 -12.86 -1.41
CA ALA A 126 5.03 -14.26 -1.80
C ALA A 126 5.48 -14.45 -3.26
N TYR A 127 5.41 -13.39 -4.08
CA TYR A 127 5.74 -13.42 -5.49
C TYR A 127 7.00 -12.60 -5.76
N ALA A 128 8.01 -13.25 -6.34
CA ALA A 128 9.25 -12.60 -6.72
C ALA A 128 8.99 -11.52 -7.79
N GLY A 129 9.61 -10.35 -7.64
CA GLY A 129 9.52 -9.27 -8.64
C GLY A 129 8.47 -8.19 -8.37
N ILE A 130 7.58 -8.34 -7.39
CA ILE A 130 6.52 -7.34 -7.16
C ILE A 130 7.05 -6.06 -6.51
N THR A 131 8.10 -6.16 -5.69
CA THR A 131 8.82 -5.02 -5.10
C THR A 131 9.50 -4.13 -6.14
N VAL A 132 9.57 -4.55 -7.40
CA VAL A 132 10.07 -3.73 -8.51
C VAL A 132 9.18 -2.51 -8.74
N VAL A 133 7.86 -2.61 -8.50
CA VAL A 133 6.92 -1.48 -8.67
C VAL A 133 7.26 -0.32 -7.74
N PRO A 134 7.29 -0.49 -6.39
CA PRO A 134 7.64 0.60 -5.49
C PRO A 134 9.08 1.11 -5.66
N TYR A 135 10.01 0.23 -6.04
CA TYR A 135 11.40 0.63 -6.31
C TYR A 135 11.50 1.52 -7.56
N LEU A 136 10.91 1.09 -8.68
CA LEU A 136 10.94 1.82 -9.95
C LEU A 136 10.18 3.15 -9.86
N SER A 137 8.99 3.15 -9.25
CA SER A 137 8.19 4.37 -9.07
C SER A 137 8.94 5.41 -8.22
N ALA A 138 9.54 4.98 -7.11
CA ALA A 138 10.38 5.82 -6.26
C ALA A 138 11.55 6.40 -7.06
N MET A 139 12.24 5.55 -7.82
CA MET A 139 13.45 5.95 -8.53
C MET A 139 13.17 6.97 -9.64
N VAL A 140 12.09 6.77 -10.40
CA VAL A 140 11.64 7.71 -11.45
C VAL A 140 11.18 9.03 -10.82
N CYS A 141 10.31 9.00 -9.82
CA CYS A 141 9.77 10.22 -9.21
C CYS A 141 10.85 11.03 -8.48
N ALA A 142 11.72 10.36 -7.71
CA ALA A 142 12.80 11.00 -6.99
C ALA A 142 13.89 11.54 -7.94
N GLY A 143 14.23 10.81 -9.01
CA GLY A 143 15.19 11.27 -10.02
C GLY A 143 14.70 12.52 -10.76
N LEU A 144 13.44 12.53 -11.19
CA LEU A 144 12.80 13.69 -11.83
C LEU A 144 12.75 14.89 -10.88
N GLY A 145 12.25 14.70 -9.66
CA GLY A 145 12.12 15.78 -8.70
C GLY A 145 13.46 16.34 -8.24
N ALA A 146 14.46 15.49 -7.95
CA ALA A 146 15.82 15.92 -7.63
C ALA A 146 16.45 16.71 -8.78
N SER A 147 16.25 16.28 -10.03
CA SER A 147 16.72 16.99 -11.21
C SER A 147 16.07 18.37 -11.35
N ILE A 148 14.77 18.49 -11.10
CA ILE A 148 14.05 19.78 -11.08
C ILE A 148 14.60 20.70 -9.97
N VAL A 149 14.78 20.18 -8.75
CA VAL A 149 15.28 20.97 -7.62
C VAL A 149 16.68 21.52 -7.87
N LEU A 150 17.56 20.70 -8.45
CA LEU A 150 18.95 21.06 -8.69
C LEU A 150 19.13 21.95 -9.93
N ARG A 151 18.46 21.61 -11.04
CA ARG A 151 18.65 22.28 -12.33
C ARG A 151 17.71 23.47 -12.55
N HIS A 152 16.58 23.56 -11.85
CA HIS A 152 15.55 24.58 -12.09
C HIS A 152 15.20 25.40 -10.84
N GLN A 153 16.15 26.18 -10.33
CA GLN A 153 15.99 26.91 -9.04
C GLN A 153 14.78 27.87 -8.99
N ARG A 154 14.45 28.53 -10.10
CA ARG A 154 13.28 29.43 -10.20
C ARG A 154 11.95 28.67 -10.29
N GLY A 155 11.97 27.37 -10.51
CA GLY A 155 10.78 26.53 -10.50
C GLY A 155 10.96 25.26 -9.68
N GLN A 156 11.76 25.29 -8.61
CA GLN A 156 12.00 24.10 -7.77
C GLN A 156 10.70 23.46 -7.24
N LEU A 157 9.62 24.24 -7.12
CA LEU A 157 8.31 23.75 -6.66
C LEU A 157 7.62 22.85 -7.68
N TRP A 158 8.05 22.82 -8.94
CA TRP A 158 7.60 21.82 -9.91
C TRP A 158 7.96 20.38 -9.48
N ALA A 159 8.91 20.22 -8.55
CA ALA A 159 9.21 18.92 -7.96
C ALA A 159 8.11 18.39 -7.03
N LEU A 160 7.12 19.23 -6.66
CA LEU A 160 5.90 18.76 -6.00
C LEU A 160 5.06 17.86 -6.91
N LEU A 161 5.19 17.97 -8.25
CA LEU A 161 4.46 17.11 -9.18
C LEU A 161 4.94 15.65 -9.12
N PRO A 162 6.24 15.32 -9.29
CA PRO A 162 6.74 13.97 -9.01
C PRO A 162 6.41 13.47 -7.61
N ALA A 163 6.35 14.38 -6.62
CA ALA A 163 5.98 14.01 -5.27
C ALA A 163 4.53 13.60 -5.11
N GLY A 164 3.61 14.39 -5.66
CA GLY A 164 2.20 14.07 -5.70
C GLY A 164 1.96 12.77 -6.48
N LEU A 165 2.68 12.56 -7.59
CA LEU A 165 2.60 11.31 -8.35
C LEU A 165 3.02 10.10 -7.51
N MET A 166 4.10 10.21 -6.71
CA MET A 166 4.51 9.12 -5.83
C MET A 166 3.43 8.81 -4.77
N PHE A 167 2.86 9.83 -4.13
CA PHE A 167 1.73 9.62 -3.20
C PHE A 167 0.53 8.98 -3.91
N ALA A 168 0.21 9.41 -5.13
CA ALA A 168 -0.88 8.84 -5.91
C ALA A 168 -0.63 7.37 -6.27
N LEU A 169 0.58 7.01 -6.71
CA LEU A 169 0.95 5.61 -6.99
C LEU A 169 0.85 4.76 -5.71
N GLY A 170 1.30 5.27 -4.57
CA GLY A 170 1.15 4.58 -3.29
C GLY A 170 -0.30 4.43 -2.85
N ALA A 171 -1.13 5.45 -3.12
CA ALA A 171 -2.57 5.41 -2.89
C ALA A 171 -3.28 4.37 -3.80
N LEU A 172 -2.90 4.32 -5.07
CA LEU A 172 -3.50 3.46 -6.08
C LEU A 172 -3.09 1.98 -5.99
N PHE A 173 -1.86 1.70 -5.58
CA PHE A 173 -1.31 0.35 -5.44
C PHE A 173 -1.34 -0.18 -4.01
N GLY A 174 -1.61 0.68 -3.02
CA GLY A 174 -1.59 0.30 -1.60
C GLY A 174 -2.80 -0.56 -1.17
N GLY A 175 -2.59 -1.43 -0.16
CA GLY A 175 -3.60 -2.36 0.33
C GLY A 175 -4.71 -1.65 1.14
N PHE A 176 -5.84 -2.34 1.34
CA PHE A 176 -6.97 -1.80 2.11
C PHE A 176 -6.61 -1.40 3.55
N GLU A 177 -5.65 -2.11 4.17
CA GLU A 177 -5.08 -1.71 5.46
C GLU A 177 -3.79 -0.92 5.20
N ALA A 178 -3.83 0.41 5.39
CA ALA A 178 -2.67 1.29 5.25
C ALA A 178 -2.42 2.02 6.58
N PRO A 179 -1.83 1.35 7.59
CA PRO A 179 -1.68 1.90 8.94
C PRO A 179 -0.94 3.24 8.96
N TYR A 180 0.04 3.42 8.05
CA TYR A 180 0.83 4.65 7.94
C TYR A 180 0.42 5.56 6.77
N GLY A 181 -0.64 5.22 6.03
CA GLY A 181 -1.06 5.97 4.83
C GLY A 181 -1.51 7.40 5.14
N ARG A 182 -2.34 7.56 6.18
CA ARG A 182 -2.81 8.88 6.63
C ARG A 182 -1.66 9.71 7.22
N ASP A 183 -0.85 9.11 8.07
CA ASP A 183 0.22 9.80 8.78
C ASP A 183 1.32 10.25 7.81
N SER A 184 1.70 9.41 6.85
CA SER A 184 2.67 9.76 5.81
C SER A 184 2.16 10.87 4.88
N ALA A 185 0.86 10.87 4.53
CA ALA A 185 0.26 11.94 3.75
C ALA A 185 0.25 13.27 4.52
N LEU A 186 -0.11 13.27 5.80
CA LEU A 186 -0.06 14.46 6.66
C LEU A 186 1.36 15.02 6.77
N VAL A 187 2.34 14.16 7.04
CA VAL A 187 3.76 14.57 7.08
C VAL A 187 4.20 15.12 5.72
N GLY A 188 3.82 14.47 4.62
CA GLY A 188 4.11 14.94 3.27
C GLY A 188 3.55 16.34 3.00
N VAL A 189 2.30 16.58 3.36
CA VAL A 189 1.66 17.91 3.23
C VAL A 189 2.40 18.96 4.05
N LEU A 190 2.71 18.67 5.33
CA LEU A 190 3.44 19.61 6.19
C LEU A 190 4.83 19.95 5.63
N VAL A 191 5.59 18.95 5.17
CA VAL A 191 6.91 19.15 4.57
C VAL A 191 6.81 19.95 3.27
N ALA A 192 5.84 19.64 2.40
CA ALA A 192 5.62 20.37 1.15
C ALA A 192 5.27 21.85 1.41
N LEU A 193 4.41 22.11 2.40
CA LEU A 193 4.01 23.46 2.79
C LEU A 193 5.17 24.25 3.40
N ALA A 194 5.92 23.65 4.32
CA ALA A 194 7.11 24.27 4.91
C ALA A 194 8.16 24.60 3.84
N TRP A 195 8.36 23.69 2.88
CA TRP A 195 9.28 23.90 1.77
C TRP A 195 8.81 25.01 0.81
N ALA A 196 7.52 25.01 0.45
CA ALA A 196 6.92 26.05 -0.39
C ALA A 196 7.02 27.44 0.27
N ALA A 197 6.69 27.52 1.56
CA ALA A 197 6.84 28.72 2.37
C ALA A 197 8.26 29.26 2.36
N TRP A 198 9.24 28.39 2.60
CA TRP A 198 10.66 28.75 2.54
C TRP A 198 11.09 29.20 1.14
N ALA A 199 10.69 28.45 0.09
CA ALA A 199 11.04 28.72 -1.29
C ALA A 199 10.54 30.09 -1.77
N VAL A 200 9.30 30.45 -1.40
CA VAL A 200 8.70 31.74 -1.72
C VAL A 200 9.41 32.87 -0.96
N ASN A 201 9.62 32.70 0.36
CA ASN A 201 10.31 33.70 1.19
C ASN A 201 11.74 33.99 0.71
N LYS A 202 12.48 32.96 0.29
CA LYS A 202 13.85 33.10 -0.25
C LYS A 202 13.89 33.90 -1.55
N ARG A 203 12.86 33.81 -2.41
CA ARG A 203 12.78 34.55 -3.68
C ARG A 203 12.57 36.04 -3.44
N HIS A 204 11.65 36.38 -2.54
CA HIS A 204 11.38 37.78 -2.21
C HIS A 204 12.54 38.46 -1.49
N GLY A 205 13.29 37.74 -0.65
CA GLY A 205 14.50 38.28 -0.01
C GLY A 205 15.66 38.60 -0.97
N ARG A 206 15.69 38.01 -2.18
CA ARG A 206 16.69 38.32 -3.21
C ARG A 206 16.28 39.47 -4.13
N GLY A 207 14.98 39.62 -4.41
CA GLY A 207 14.44 40.74 -5.21
C GLY A 207 14.48 42.10 -4.49
N GLN A 208 14.56 42.10 -3.15
CA GLN A 208 14.55 43.33 -2.33
C GLN A 208 15.94 43.89 -1.99
N ARG A 209 17.05 43.22 -2.34
CA ARG A 209 18.40 43.78 -2.12
C ARG A 209 18.73 44.98 -3.01
N GLY A 210 17.92 45.26 -4.04
CA GLY A 210 18.06 46.43 -4.91
C GLY A 210 17.13 47.61 -4.60
N LEU A 211 16.20 47.48 -3.63
CA LEU A 211 15.27 48.54 -3.27
C LEU A 211 15.42 48.87 -1.78
N ILE A 212 16.38 49.74 -1.50
CA ILE A 212 16.45 50.47 -0.23
C ILE A 212 15.33 51.52 -0.24
N ALA A 213 14.70 51.73 0.92
CA ALA A 213 13.71 52.75 1.27
C ALA A 213 12.21 52.35 1.25
N LEU A 214 11.61 52.47 2.43
CA LEU A 214 10.17 52.66 2.71
C LEU A 214 9.21 51.50 2.35
N GLY A 215 9.13 50.46 3.20
CA GLY A 215 8.00 49.50 3.16
C GLY A 215 8.29 48.06 3.58
N ALA A 216 9.55 47.73 3.87
CA ALA A 216 10.01 46.36 4.14
C ALA A 216 9.21 45.61 5.23
N GLY A 217 8.69 46.32 6.25
CA GLY A 217 7.85 45.73 7.30
C GLY A 217 6.46 45.30 6.84
N ARG A 218 5.80 46.10 5.97
CA ARG A 218 4.47 45.80 5.43
C ARG A 218 4.55 44.69 4.38
N LEU A 219 5.62 44.66 3.56
CA LEU A 219 5.84 43.59 2.59
C LEU A 219 6.21 42.26 3.28
N ARG A 220 7.02 42.29 4.35
CA ARG A 220 7.26 41.11 5.21
C ARG A 220 5.98 40.59 5.87
N ARG A 221 5.12 41.49 6.39
CA ARG A 221 3.80 41.11 6.94
C ARG A 221 2.90 40.50 5.87
N ARG A 222 2.76 41.13 4.69
CA ARG A 222 1.98 40.61 3.56
C ARG A 222 2.49 39.27 3.05
N ALA A 223 3.81 39.08 2.97
CA ALA A 223 4.40 37.81 2.57
C ALA A 223 4.12 36.70 3.60
N ARG A 224 4.32 36.97 4.90
CA ARG A 224 3.97 36.02 5.97
C ARG A 224 2.48 35.71 5.98
N LEU A 225 1.63 36.71 5.83
CA LEU A 225 0.17 36.56 5.74
C LEU A 225 -0.24 35.76 4.51
N GLY A 226 0.35 36.01 3.33
CA GLY A 226 0.07 35.24 2.11
C GLY A 226 0.52 33.78 2.24
N THR A 227 1.62 33.54 2.96
CA THR A 227 2.10 32.17 3.24
C THR A 227 1.15 31.46 4.21
N LEU A 228 0.76 32.12 5.30
CA LEU A 228 -0.24 31.63 6.26
C LEU A 228 -1.60 31.38 5.60
N LEU A 229 -2.02 32.26 4.70
CA LEU A 229 -3.27 32.13 3.96
C LEU A 229 -3.22 30.97 2.97
N MET A 230 -2.11 30.80 2.22
CA MET A 230 -1.92 29.60 1.40
C MET A 230 -1.90 28.31 2.23
N LEU A 231 -1.24 28.34 3.39
CA LEU A 231 -1.18 27.19 4.30
C LEU A 231 -2.58 26.84 4.82
N ALA A 232 -3.35 27.86 5.22
CA ALA A 232 -4.74 27.71 5.65
C ALA A 232 -5.64 27.21 4.51
N CYS A 233 -5.53 27.76 3.30
CA CYS A 233 -6.31 27.33 2.15
C CYS A 233 -5.96 25.91 1.70
N ALA A 234 -4.68 25.53 1.73
CA ALA A 234 -4.25 24.17 1.39
C ALA A 234 -4.69 23.14 2.45
N MET A 235 -4.61 23.49 3.74
CA MET A 235 -5.15 22.64 4.82
C MET A 235 -6.67 22.53 4.73
N ALA A 236 -7.37 23.63 4.46
CA ALA A 236 -8.83 23.63 4.27
C ALA A 236 -9.23 22.80 3.03
N ALA A 237 -8.53 22.96 1.90
CA ALA A 237 -8.76 22.16 0.71
C ALA A 237 -8.49 20.67 0.96
N GLY A 238 -7.42 20.33 1.67
CA GLY A 238 -7.13 18.93 2.06
C GLY A 238 -8.17 18.34 3.01
N ALA A 239 -8.67 19.12 3.97
CA ALA A 239 -9.70 18.68 4.92
C ALA A 239 -11.09 18.52 4.27
N VAL A 240 -11.41 19.36 3.28
CA VAL A 240 -12.70 19.34 2.58
C VAL A 240 -12.71 18.34 1.41
N LEU A 241 -11.66 18.35 0.59
CA LEU A 241 -11.58 17.50 -0.61
C LEU A 241 -11.07 16.10 -0.28
N GLY A 242 -10.24 15.92 0.75
CA GLY A 242 -9.71 14.61 1.13
C GLY A 242 -10.81 13.56 1.29
N PRO A 243 -11.81 13.78 2.17
CA PRO A 243 -12.92 12.86 2.37
C PRO A 243 -13.85 12.69 1.15
N GLN A 244 -13.95 13.71 0.28
CA GLN A 244 -14.82 13.64 -0.91
C GLN A 244 -14.17 12.88 -2.07
N VAL A 245 -12.85 12.95 -2.18
CA VAL A 245 -12.08 12.21 -3.20
C VAL A 245 -11.84 10.75 -2.76
N THR A 246 -11.72 10.48 -1.46
CA THR A 246 -11.53 9.11 -0.96
C THR A 246 -12.83 8.40 -0.58
N GLY A 247 -13.99 9.07 -0.68
CA GLY A 247 -15.17 8.68 0.09
C GLY A 247 -14.87 8.66 1.60
N ALA A 248 -15.88 8.73 2.46
CA ALA A 248 -15.61 8.70 3.90
C ALA A 248 -14.94 7.39 4.35
N ASN A 249 -15.03 6.30 3.58
CA ASN A 249 -14.42 4.99 3.88
C ASN A 249 -13.97 4.15 2.65
N ASN A 250 -14.09 4.64 1.40
CA ASN A 250 -13.84 3.83 0.20
C ASN A 250 -12.59 4.29 -0.56
N ARG A 251 -11.41 3.83 -0.12
CA ARG A 251 -10.19 3.96 -0.92
C ARG A 251 -10.38 3.19 -2.24
N GLU A 252 -10.55 3.92 -3.34
CA GLU A 252 -10.51 3.34 -4.69
C GLU A 252 -9.07 2.91 -5.00
N VAL A 253 -8.89 1.60 -5.16
CA VAL A 253 -7.62 0.96 -5.52
C VAL A 253 -7.83 0.39 -6.91
N LEU A 254 -6.94 0.61 -7.88
CA LEU A 254 -7.09 0.12 -9.26
C LEU A 254 -7.40 -1.39 -9.34
N ARG A 255 -7.03 -2.16 -8.31
CA ARG A 255 -7.35 -3.60 -8.18
C ARG A 255 -8.86 -3.90 -8.08
N SER A 256 -9.70 -2.96 -7.63
CA SER A 256 -11.15 -3.17 -7.49
C SER A 256 -11.84 -3.42 -8.83
N TYR A 257 -11.17 -3.09 -9.94
CA TYR A 257 -11.67 -3.26 -11.31
C TYR A 257 -11.13 -4.51 -12.01
N VAL A 258 -10.06 -5.14 -11.50
CA VAL A 258 -9.38 -6.26 -12.17
C VAL A 258 -9.92 -7.62 -11.73
N THR A 259 -10.44 -7.71 -10.50
CA THR A 259 -11.23 -8.88 -10.07
C THR A 259 -12.58 -8.35 -9.59
N PRO A 260 -13.70 -8.74 -10.23
CA PRO A 260 -15.01 -8.35 -9.76
C PRO A 260 -15.13 -8.66 -8.26
N PRO A 261 -15.62 -7.70 -7.44
CA PRO A 261 -15.84 -7.97 -6.03
C PRO A 261 -16.76 -9.18 -5.90
N LEU A 262 -16.49 -10.02 -4.90
CA LEU A 262 -17.32 -11.17 -4.58
C LEU A 262 -18.77 -10.70 -4.40
N ASN A 263 -19.65 -11.07 -5.34
CA ASN A 263 -21.06 -10.77 -5.22
C ASN A 263 -21.70 -11.80 -4.29
N ILE A 264 -21.85 -11.45 -3.01
CA ILE A 264 -22.40 -12.36 -1.99
C ILE A 264 -23.84 -12.78 -2.33
N ALA A 265 -24.59 -11.95 -3.07
CA ALA A 265 -25.95 -12.26 -3.48
C ALA A 265 -26.05 -13.48 -4.42
N GLU A 266 -24.95 -13.87 -5.10
CA GLU A 266 -24.91 -15.08 -5.93
C GLU A 266 -24.82 -16.37 -5.11
N TYR A 267 -24.47 -16.27 -3.83
CA TYR A 267 -24.32 -17.42 -2.94
C TYR A 267 -25.53 -17.57 -2.04
N GLN A 268 -26.23 -18.69 -2.17
CA GLN A 268 -27.36 -19.00 -1.30
C GLN A 268 -26.89 -19.13 0.15
N ALA A 269 -27.65 -18.53 1.07
CA ALA A 269 -27.33 -18.61 2.47
C ALA A 269 -27.60 -20.02 3.02
N PRO A 270 -26.76 -20.56 3.94
CA PRO A 270 -26.93 -21.93 4.43
C PRO A 270 -28.27 -22.18 5.11
N LEU A 271 -28.89 -21.15 5.68
CA LEU A 271 -30.16 -21.26 6.38
C LEU A 271 -31.29 -21.75 5.46
N THR A 272 -31.23 -21.44 4.16
CA THR A 272 -32.21 -21.94 3.18
C THR A 272 -32.17 -23.46 3.04
N ARG A 273 -31.04 -24.10 3.39
CA ARG A 273 -30.87 -25.56 3.42
C ARG A 273 -31.11 -26.18 4.80
N LEU A 274 -31.35 -25.39 5.85
CA LEU A 274 -31.51 -25.90 7.21
C LEU A 274 -32.64 -26.93 7.30
N HIS A 275 -33.81 -26.63 6.73
CA HIS A 275 -34.94 -27.55 6.72
C HIS A 275 -34.60 -28.87 6.02
N TYR A 276 -33.90 -28.82 4.88
CA TYR A 276 -33.47 -30.04 4.20
C TYR A 276 -32.51 -30.88 5.06
N TRP A 277 -31.58 -30.24 5.78
CA TRP A 277 -30.68 -30.96 6.71
C TRP A 277 -31.42 -31.60 7.87
N VAL A 278 -32.40 -30.90 8.45
CA VAL A 278 -33.17 -31.38 9.60
C VAL A 278 -34.19 -32.45 9.21
N ASP A 279 -34.87 -32.28 8.07
CA ASP A 279 -35.99 -33.14 7.68
C ASP A 279 -35.55 -34.35 6.87
N THR A 280 -34.57 -34.18 5.96
CA THR A 280 -34.16 -35.22 5.00
C THR A 280 -32.80 -35.84 5.33
N GLN A 281 -31.83 -35.05 5.82
CA GLN A 281 -30.45 -35.51 6.06
C GLN A 281 -30.09 -35.67 7.54
N LYS A 282 -31.08 -35.85 8.43
CA LYS A 282 -30.87 -35.94 9.88
C LYS A 282 -29.87 -37.02 10.32
N ASP A 283 -29.90 -38.18 9.65
CA ASP A 283 -29.05 -39.34 9.94
C ASP A 283 -27.83 -39.41 9.00
N THR A 284 -27.66 -38.39 8.14
CA THR A 284 -26.57 -38.33 7.16
C THR A 284 -25.42 -37.53 7.73
N THR A 285 -24.21 -38.08 7.65
CA THR A 285 -23.00 -37.35 8.06
C THR A 285 -22.63 -36.32 6.99
N LEU A 286 -22.79 -35.03 7.30
CA LEU A 286 -22.43 -33.94 6.39
C LEU A 286 -20.90 -33.73 6.34
N PHE A 287 -20.26 -33.64 7.50
CA PHE A 287 -18.82 -33.48 7.63
C PHE A 287 -18.35 -33.98 8.99
N THR A 288 -17.07 -34.34 9.09
CA THR A 288 -16.43 -34.71 10.36
C THR A 288 -15.47 -33.62 10.81
N VAL A 289 -15.36 -33.44 12.13
CA VAL A 289 -14.48 -32.43 12.74
C VAL A 289 -13.60 -33.08 13.78
N SER A 290 -12.30 -32.78 13.71
CA SER A 290 -11.31 -33.17 14.71
C SER A 290 -10.72 -31.95 15.41
N GLY A 291 -10.48 -32.06 16.71
CA GLY A 291 -9.92 -30.97 17.54
C GLY A 291 -10.96 -30.04 18.18
N LEU A 292 -12.25 -30.32 18.01
CA LEU A 292 -13.34 -29.54 18.62
C LEU A 292 -13.35 -29.74 20.14
N GLN A 293 -13.35 -28.66 20.91
CA GLN A 293 -13.38 -28.73 22.37
C GLN A 293 -14.79 -28.99 22.89
N ASN A 294 -14.90 -29.53 24.10
CA ASN A 294 -16.20 -29.84 24.68
C ASN A 294 -17.02 -28.55 24.90
N GLY A 295 -18.27 -28.54 24.43
CA GLY A 295 -19.17 -27.38 24.48
C GLY A 295 -18.95 -26.33 23.39
N GLU A 296 -17.98 -26.51 22.49
CA GLU A 296 -17.75 -25.61 21.38
C GLU A 296 -18.76 -25.82 20.24
N ARG A 297 -19.17 -24.72 19.58
CA ARG A 297 -20.10 -24.74 18.47
C ARG A 297 -19.40 -24.46 17.15
N ILE A 298 -19.79 -25.18 16.12
CA ILE A 298 -19.31 -24.96 14.76
C ILE A 298 -20.21 -23.91 14.11
N ARG A 299 -19.59 -22.87 13.56
CA ARG A 299 -20.25 -21.83 12.79
C ARG A 299 -20.06 -22.11 11.31
N VAL A 300 -21.17 -22.28 10.59
CA VAL A 300 -21.15 -22.46 9.13
C VAL A 300 -21.19 -21.11 8.41
N ALA A 301 -22.09 -20.23 8.82
CA ALA A 301 -22.17 -18.85 8.34
C ALA A 301 -22.84 -17.95 9.42
N THR A 302 -22.68 -16.64 9.27
CA THR A 302 -23.41 -15.63 10.05
C THR A 302 -24.15 -14.74 9.07
N MET A 303 -25.42 -14.46 9.35
CA MET A 303 -26.32 -13.67 8.50
C MET A 303 -26.75 -12.44 9.27
N ASP A 304 -26.60 -11.28 8.66
CA ASP A 304 -26.77 -9.95 9.26
C ASP A 304 -27.81 -9.10 8.53
N ALA A 305 -28.41 -9.62 7.45
CA ALA A 305 -29.44 -8.93 6.69
C ALA A 305 -30.71 -9.78 6.54
N TYR A 306 -31.86 -9.11 6.53
CA TYR A 306 -33.17 -9.70 6.28
C TYR A 306 -33.89 -8.92 5.18
N ASP A 307 -34.47 -9.61 4.21
CA ASP A 307 -35.09 -8.97 3.03
C ASP A 307 -36.63 -8.97 3.03
N GLY A 308 -37.22 -9.36 4.15
CA GLY A 308 -38.67 -9.53 4.29
C GLY A 308 -39.09 -11.00 4.20
N ASN A 309 -38.29 -11.86 3.56
CA ASN A 309 -38.60 -13.29 3.39
C ASN A 309 -37.49 -14.22 3.92
N VAL A 310 -36.22 -13.90 3.67
CA VAL A 310 -35.07 -14.74 4.05
C VAL A 310 -34.03 -13.92 4.80
N MET A 311 -33.43 -14.55 5.82
CA MET A 311 -32.16 -14.09 6.34
C MET A 311 -31.09 -14.36 5.27
N ARG A 312 -30.18 -13.42 5.09
CA ARG A 312 -29.06 -13.49 4.15
C ARG A 312 -27.84 -12.79 4.72
N VAL A 313 -26.71 -13.00 4.06
CA VAL A 313 -25.51 -12.22 4.36
C VAL A 313 -25.62 -10.90 3.63
N GLY A 314 -25.51 -9.81 4.38
CA GLY A 314 -25.66 -8.45 3.89
C GLY A 314 -24.62 -8.15 2.81
N THR A 315 -25.10 -7.66 1.68
CA THR A 315 -24.28 -6.95 0.69
C THR A 315 -24.16 -5.52 1.19
N SER A 316 -23.27 -5.27 2.16
CA SER A 316 -22.99 -3.87 2.49
C SER A 316 -22.38 -3.20 1.25
N ASP A 317 -22.93 -2.04 0.85
CA ASP A 317 -22.50 -1.24 -0.31
C ASP A 317 -21.03 -0.79 -0.24
N ASN A 318 -20.32 -1.13 0.85
CA ASN A 318 -18.94 -0.74 1.11
C ASN A 318 -17.91 -1.89 1.00
N GLY A 319 -18.29 -3.10 0.56
CA GLY A 319 -17.32 -4.19 0.36
C GLY A 319 -16.57 -4.63 1.64
N GLU A 320 -17.07 -4.25 2.81
CA GLU A 320 -16.42 -4.50 4.10
C GLU A 320 -16.64 -5.92 4.65
N GLY A 321 -17.58 -6.66 4.07
CA GLY A 321 -17.97 -7.99 4.54
C GLY A 321 -16.89 -9.03 4.31
N PHE A 322 -16.61 -9.40 3.05
CA PHE A 322 -15.76 -10.54 2.71
C PHE A 322 -14.53 -10.10 1.91
N LYS A 323 -13.36 -10.50 2.41
CA LYS A 323 -12.06 -10.23 1.78
C LYS A 323 -11.43 -11.53 1.33
N ARG A 324 -10.83 -11.55 0.14
CA ARG A 324 -10.03 -12.70 -0.32
C ARG A 324 -8.84 -12.89 0.63
N VAL A 325 -8.64 -14.11 1.12
CA VAL A 325 -7.59 -14.44 2.10
C VAL A 325 -6.75 -15.62 1.66
N GLY A 326 -5.47 -15.60 2.04
CA GLY A 326 -4.53 -16.69 1.78
C GLY A 326 -4.44 -17.67 2.96
N ALA A 327 -3.27 -18.29 3.12
CA ALA A 327 -3.03 -19.21 4.24
C ALA A 327 -3.08 -18.54 5.62
N GLN A 328 -2.76 -17.24 5.68
CA GLN A 328 -2.97 -16.38 6.84
C GLN A 328 -4.23 -15.56 6.61
N VAL A 329 -5.22 -15.72 7.50
CA VAL A 329 -6.58 -15.18 7.34
C VAL A 329 -6.75 -13.89 8.14
N ASP A 330 -6.28 -13.86 9.39
CA ASP A 330 -6.28 -12.67 10.24
C ASP A 330 -4.96 -12.61 11.03
N THR A 331 -4.27 -11.47 10.94
CA THR A 331 -2.98 -11.22 11.60
C THR A 331 -3.08 -10.27 12.79
N ARG A 332 -4.27 -9.80 13.17
CA ARG A 332 -4.46 -8.89 14.31
C ARG A 332 -3.89 -9.48 15.61
N VAL A 333 -3.37 -8.66 16.49
CA VAL A 333 -2.82 -9.14 17.76
C VAL A 333 -3.96 -9.63 18.64
N LEU A 334 -3.85 -10.87 19.13
CA LEU A 334 -4.82 -11.45 20.02
C LEU A 334 -4.80 -10.75 21.40
N PRO A 335 -5.96 -10.57 22.05
CA PRO A 335 -6.00 -10.13 23.45
C PRO A 335 -5.18 -11.07 24.34
N LYS A 336 -4.56 -10.53 25.41
CA LYS A 336 -3.79 -11.31 26.37
C LYS A 336 -4.66 -12.43 26.96
N GLY A 337 -4.23 -13.68 26.80
CA GLY A 337 -4.92 -14.87 27.31
C GLY A 337 -5.79 -15.61 26.30
N ALA A 338 -5.95 -15.10 25.07
CA ALA A 338 -6.65 -15.82 24.02
C ALA A 338 -5.87 -17.08 23.60
N LYS A 339 -6.55 -18.23 23.61
CA LYS A 339 -6.00 -19.51 23.16
C LYS A 339 -6.50 -19.81 21.75
N THR A 340 -5.61 -20.29 20.90
CA THR A 340 -5.97 -20.83 19.59
C THR A 340 -5.84 -22.34 19.59
N HIS A 341 -6.63 -23.00 18.76
CA HIS A 341 -6.51 -24.43 18.50
C HIS A 341 -6.88 -24.74 17.05
N ASN A 342 -6.48 -25.92 16.60
CA ASN A 342 -6.70 -26.35 15.22
C ASN A 342 -7.94 -27.23 15.14
N LEU A 343 -8.84 -26.88 14.22
CA LEU A 343 -9.96 -27.72 13.80
C LEU A 343 -9.67 -28.25 12.42
N THR A 344 -9.83 -29.56 12.23
CA THR A 344 -9.71 -30.20 10.90
C THR A 344 -11.08 -30.68 10.47
N PHE A 345 -11.52 -30.23 9.31
CA PHE A 345 -12.80 -30.57 8.70
C PHE A 345 -12.57 -31.52 7.54
N THR A 346 -13.43 -32.54 7.41
CA THR A 346 -13.48 -33.41 6.23
C THR A 346 -14.92 -33.50 5.74
N MET A 347 -15.14 -33.10 4.49
CA MET A 347 -16.46 -33.07 3.88
C MET A 347 -16.87 -34.47 3.42
N VAL A 348 -18.04 -34.92 3.85
CA VAL A 348 -18.59 -36.24 3.53
C VAL A 348 -19.74 -36.10 2.54
N ASP A 349 -20.83 -35.45 2.96
CA ASP A 349 -21.98 -35.16 2.10
C ASP A 349 -22.40 -33.68 2.14
N TYR A 350 -21.61 -32.85 2.83
CA TYR A 350 -21.80 -31.40 2.81
C TYR A 350 -21.43 -30.83 1.44
N GLN A 351 -22.41 -30.18 0.82
CA GLN A 351 -22.22 -29.44 -0.42
C GLN A 351 -22.59 -27.98 -0.18
N GLY A 352 -21.68 -27.07 -0.48
CA GLY A 352 -21.92 -25.65 -0.30
C GLY A 352 -20.66 -24.82 -0.47
N ASN A 353 -20.86 -23.52 -0.65
CA ASN A 353 -19.78 -22.55 -0.76
C ASN A 353 -19.34 -22.02 0.62
N TRP A 354 -20.13 -22.24 1.66
CA TRP A 354 -19.84 -21.82 3.02
C TRP A 354 -18.97 -22.86 3.70
N LEU A 355 -17.83 -22.44 4.24
CA LEU A 355 -16.89 -23.36 4.90
C LEU A 355 -17.18 -23.37 6.40
N PRO A 356 -17.57 -24.52 6.98
CA PRO A 356 -17.64 -24.69 8.42
C PRO A 356 -16.34 -24.28 9.12
N GLY A 357 -16.46 -23.48 10.18
CA GLY A 357 -15.35 -23.01 10.98
C GLY A 357 -15.74 -22.73 12.43
N GLY A 358 -14.77 -22.29 13.23
CA GLY A 358 -14.95 -21.96 14.65
C GLY A 358 -15.14 -20.47 14.94
N GLY A 359 -15.59 -19.67 13.97
CA GLY A 359 -15.74 -18.22 14.11
C GLY A 359 -14.49 -17.43 13.69
N GLN A 360 -13.69 -16.96 14.66
CA GLN A 360 -12.49 -16.17 14.34
C GLN A 360 -11.36 -17.08 13.85
N VAL A 361 -11.08 -17.04 12.54
CA VAL A 361 -10.10 -17.88 11.87
C VAL A 361 -8.80 -17.10 11.68
N ARG A 362 -7.69 -17.69 12.13
CA ARG A 362 -6.33 -17.11 12.06
C ARG A 362 -5.58 -17.57 10.82
N SER A 363 -5.63 -18.86 10.55
CA SER A 363 -4.98 -19.46 9.40
C SER A 363 -5.84 -20.55 8.80
N PHE A 364 -5.71 -20.72 7.49
CA PHE A 364 -6.41 -21.73 6.71
C PHE A 364 -5.38 -22.55 5.95
N THR A 365 -5.41 -23.87 6.15
CA THR A 365 -4.51 -24.81 5.48
C THR A 365 -5.35 -25.86 4.77
N PRO A 366 -5.48 -25.82 3.43
CA PRO A 366 -6.18 -26.89 2.71
C PRO A 366 -5.31 -28.15 2.68
N HIS A 367 -5.95 -29.30 2.48
CA HIS A 367 -5.23 -30.52 2.13
C HIS A 367 -4.53 -30.35 0.77
N LYS A 368 -3.34 -30.94 0.63
CA LYS A 368 -2.51 -30.79 -0.58
C LYS A 368 -3.28 -31.21 -1.84
N GLY A 369 -3.19 -30.41 -2.89
CA GLY A 369 -3.78 -30.69 -4.19
C GLY A 369 -5.22 -30.19 -4.41
N GLN A 370 -5.88 -29.61 -3.40
CA GLN A 370 -7.28 -29.20 -3.54
C GLN A 370 -7.51 -27.74 -3.98
N GLY A 371 -6.49 -26.89 -4.02
CA GLY A 371 -6.58 -25.53 -4.58
C GLY A 371 -7.46 -24.51 -3.83
N LEU A 372 -8.13 -24.89 -2.74
CA LEU A 372 -9.12 -24.07 -2.01
C LEU A 372 -8.64 -22.68 -1.57
N THR A 373 -7.34 -22.48 -1.31
CA THR A 373 -6.82 -21.18 -0.86
C THR A 373 -6.99 -20.08 -1.89
N GLN A 374 -7.02 -20.41 -3.19
CA GLN A 374 -7.14 -19.40 -4.24
C GLN A 374 -8.54 -18.78 -4.29
N ASP A 375 -9.54 -19.53 -3.87
CA ASP A 375 -10.95 -19.19 -4.00
C ASP A 375 -11.58 -18.78 -2.66
N LEU A 376 -10.76 -18.54 -1.64
CA LEU A 376 -11.20 -18.33 -0.25
C LEU A 376 -11.41 -16.86 0.08
N PHE A 377 -12.56 -16.58 0.71
CA PHE A 377 -12.97 -15.31 1.24
C PHE A 377 -13.32 -15.43 2.72
N TYR A 378 -12.98 -14.41 3.50
CA TYR A 378 -13.25 -14.36 4.94
C TYR A 378 -13.85 -13.02 5.34
N SER A 379 -14.82 -13.08 6.25
CA SER A 379 -15.34 -11.93 6.95
C SER A 379 -14.93 -11.95 8.42
N ALA A 380 -14.11 -10.98 8.83
CA ALA A 380 -13.71 -10.83 10.23
C ALA A 380 -14.88 -10.36 11.12
N ASN A 381 -15.80 -9.56 10.57
CA ASN A 381 -16.99 -9.08 11.29
C ASN A 381 -17.94 -10.25 11.56
N LEU A 382 -18.24 -11.04 10.53
CA LEU A 382 -19.18 -12.17 10.62
C LEU A 382 -18.52 -13.45 11.18
N GLY A 383 -17.19 -13.53 11.15
CA GLY A 383 -16.44 -14.74 11.49
C GLY A 383 -16.83 -15.92 10.60
N ALA A 384 -16.96 -15.69 9.29
CA ALA A 384 -17.45 -16.65 8.32
C ALA A 384 -16.50 -16.79 7.13
N LEU A 385 -16.34 -18.03 6.64
CA LEU A 385 -15.54 -18.38 5.48
C LEU A 385 -16.45 -18.73 4.30
N LEU A 386 -16.11 -18.24 3.12
CA LEU A 386 -16.79 -18.53 1.87
C LEU A 386 -15.76 -18.92 0.80
N SER A 387 -16.05 -19.93 -0.01
CA SER A 387 -15.29 -20.24 -1.21
C SER A 387 -16.15 -20.07 -2.46
N THR A 388 -15.59 -19.48 -3.51
CA THR A 388 -16.26 -19.40 -4.82
C THR A 388 -16.42 -20.78 -5.45
N ARG A 389 -15.54 -21.72 -5.11
CA ARG A 389 -15.70 -23.15 -5.43
C ARG A 389 -16.60 -23.82 -4.41
N THR A 390 -17.54 -24.63 -4.88
CA THR A 390 -18.37 -25.46 -4.01
C THR A 390 -17.53 -26.57 -3.38
N LEU A 391 -17.71 -26.80 -2.08
CA LEU A 391 -17.13 -27.94 -1.37
C LEU A 391 -17.76 -29.24 -1.87
N VAL A 392 -16.91 -30.24 -2.10
CA VAL A 392 -17.33 -31.57 -2.54
C VAL A 392 -16.84 -32.65 -1.56
N LYS A 393 -17.40 -33.85 -1.70
CA LYS A 393 -17.00 -35.02 -0.91
C LYS A 393 -15.50 -35.27 -1.02
N GLY A 394 -14.84 -35.44 0.12
CA GLY A 394 -13.39 -35.65 0.22
C GLY A 394 -12.58 -34.38 0.35
N ASP A 395 -13.19 -33.19 0.25
CA ASP A 395 -12.50 -31.94 0.58
C ASP A 395 -12.12 -31.92 2.06
N SER A 396 -10.87 -31.57 2.36
CA SER A 396 -10.36 -31.51 3.73
C SER A 396 -9.50 -30.28 3.93
N TYR A 397 -9.68 -29.64 5.08
CA TYR A 397 -8.91 -28.45 5.44
C TYR A 397 -8.78 -28.32 6.96
N SER A 398 -7.73 -27.63 7.39
CA SER A 398 -7.48 -27.27 8.77
C SER A 398 -7.58 -25.76 8.95
N VAL A 399 -8.30 -25.34 9.98
CA VAL A 399 -8.40 -23.93 10.40
C VAL A 399 -7.84 -23.78 11.81
N ASN A 400 -7.04 -22.74 12.02
CA ASN A 400 -6.67 -22.30 13.35
C ASN A 400 -7.69 -21.27 13.81
N VAL A 401 -8.38 -21.55 14.92
CA VAL A 401 -9.46 -20.71 15.43
C VAL A 401 -9.16 -20.21 16.83
N VAL A 402 -9.70 -19.04 17.16
CA VAL A 402 -9.65 -18.50 18.53
C VAL A 402 -10.76 -19.15 19.36
N SER A 403 -10.41 -19.70 20.52
CA SER A 403 -11.38 -20.36 21.39
C SER A 403 -12.49 -19.40 21.84
N SER A 404 -13.74 -19.81 21.63
CA SER A 404 -14.94 -18.99 21.85
C SER A 404 -15.22 -18.66 23.33
N ALA A 405 -14.53 -19.28 24.29
CA ALA A 405 -14.75 -19.06 25.72
C ALA A 405 -14.52 -17.60 26.17
N TYR A 406 -13.86 -16.78 25.37
CA TYR A 406 -13.57 -15.37 25.68
C TYR A 406 -14.44 -14.34 24.96
N LEU A 407 -15.32 -14.76 24.04
CA LEU A 407 -16.07 -13.83 23.17
C LEU A 407 -17.52 -13.58 23.61
N PHE A 408 -18.08 -14.38 24.53
CA PHE A 408 -19.43 -14.14 25.07
C PHE A 408 -19.45 -13.22 26.31
N GLY A 409 -18.31 -12.63 26.66
CA GLY A 409 -18.14 -11.78 27.85
C GLY A 409 -18.17 -10.28 27.58
N CYS A 410 -18.91 -9.76 26.60
CA CYS A 410 -19.31 -8.35 26.58
C CYS A 410 -20.32 -8.09 25.44
N SER A 411 -21.60 -7.94 25.77
CA SER A 411 -22.53 -6.92 25.25
C SER A 411 -23.95 -7.32 25.61
N ALA A 412 -24.28 -7.18 26.90
CA ALA A 412 -25.63 -6.89 27.33
C ALA A 412 -25.63 -5.43 27.78
N ILE A 413 -25.94 -4.52 26.85
CA ILE A 413 -26.56 -3.22 27.11
C ILE A 413 -27.53 -2.98 25.96
#